data_AF-A0A2E1PGX7-F1
#
_entry.id   AF-A0A2E1PGX7-F1
#
_cell.length_a   1.000
_cell.length_b   1.000
_cell.length_c   1.000
_cell.angle_alpha   90.00
_cell.angle_beta   90.00
_cell.angle_gamma   90.00
#
_symmetry.space_group_name_H-M   'P 1'
#
loop_
_entity.id
_entity.type
_entity.pdbx_description
1 polymer ?
#
loop_
_entity_poly.entity_id
_entity_poly.type
_entity_poly.pdbx_seq_one_letter_code
_entity_poly.pdbx_strand_id
1 'polypeptide(L)'
;MAGRTLQGTVTSNSMNKTIVVTVGRRTKHPKYGKYINLSSKYHVHDEKEVSKEGDLVIIQECRPLSKTKSWKLLEVIKKEANK
;
A
#
# COMPACT_ATOMS: atom_id res chain seq x y z
N MET A 1 0.23 -16.05 -13.00
CA MET A 1 -0.36 -14.76 -13.42
C MET A 1 0.18 -13.67 -12.51
N ALA A 2 0.72 -12.61 -13.08
CA ALA A 2 1.13 -11.44 -12.30
C ALA A 2 -0.13 -10.63 -11.93
N GLY A 3 -0.35 -10.42 -10.62
CA GLY A 3 -1.44 -9.59 -10.12
C GLY A 3 -1.12 -8.10 -10.29
N ARG A 4 -2.12 -7.23 -10.17
CA ARG A 4 -1.89 -5.78 -10.25
C ARG A 4 -0.93 -5.34 -9.13
N THR A 5 0.08 -4.55 -9.48
CA THR A 5 0.99 -3.92 -8.53
C THR A 5 0.60 -2.48 -8.29
N LEU A 6 0.72 -2.03 -7.03
CA LEU A 6 0.51 -0.65 -6.63
C LEU A 6 1.70 -0.18 -5.79
N GLN A 7 2.01 1.10 -5.87
CA GLN A 7 3.02 1.75 -5.03
C GLN A 7 2.32 2.64 -4.00
N GLY A 8 2.78 2.60 -2.76
CA GLY A 8 2.22 3.42 -1.70
C GLY A 8 3.15 3.59 -0.51
N THR A 9 2.72 4.39 0.45
CA THR A 9 3.46 4.66 1.69
C THR A 9 2.83 3.93 2.85
N VAL A 10 3.65 3.33 3.70
CA VAL A 10 3.19 2.68 4.93
C VAL A 10 2.74 3.73 5.92
N THR A 11 1.46 3.70 6.29
CA THR A 11 0.84 4.63 7.25
C THR A 11 0.85 4.08 8.67
N SER A 12 0.69 2.77 8.83
CA SER A 12 0.79 2.14 10.16
C SER A 12 1.29 0.70 10.10
N ASN A 13 2.04 0.31 11.13
CA ASN A 13 2.55 -1.03 11.36
C ASN A 13 2.13 -1.58 12.75
N SER A 14 1.04 -1.09 13.32
CA SER A 14 0.62 -1.49 14.68
C SER A 14 0.01 -2.89 14.76
N MET A 15 -0.23 -3.57 13.63
CA MET A 15 -0.84 -4.89 13.57
C MET A 15 0.20 -5.97 13.30
N ASN A 16 0.08 -7.12 13.96
CA ASN A 16 0.97 -8.26 13.72
C ASN A 16 0.94 -8.71 12.25
N LYS A 17 2.14 -8.86 11.65
CA LYS A 17 2.34 -9.34 10.27
C LYS A 17 1.55 -8.58 9.21
N THR A 18 1.15 -7.34 9.49
CA THR A 18 0.23 -6.57 8.65
C THR A 18 0.52 -5.09 8.69
N ILE A 19 0.70 -4.52 7.51
CA ILE A 19 0.90 -3.08 7.36
C ILE A 19 -0.31 -2.44 6.68
N VAL A 20 -0.59 -1.19 7.02
CA VAL A 20 -1.57 -0.36 6.32
C VAL A 20 -0.84 0.54 5.33
N VAL A 21 -1.11 0.37 4.05
CA VAL A 21 -0.49 1.14 2.97
C VAL A 21 -1.51 2.11 2.40
N THR A 22 -1.16 3.38 2.32
CA THR A 22 -1.96 4.38 1.61
C THR A 22 -1.44 4.52 0.19
N VAL A 23 -2.33 4.30 -0.78
CA VAL A 23 -2.05 4.49 -2.22
C VAL A 23 -2.80 5.72 -2.69
N GLY A 24 -2.06 6.69 -3.23
CA GLY A 24 -2.61 7.88 -3.86
C GLY A 24 -2.79 7.69 -5.36
N ARG A 25 -3.95 8.12 -5.89
CA ARG A 25 -4.18 8.24 -7.34
C ARG A 25 -4.76 9.60 -7.67
N ARG A 26 -4.36 10.15 -8.82
CA ARG A 26 -4.94 11.38 -9.36
C ARG A 26 -6.01 11.01 -10.37
N THR A 27 -7.23 11.49 -10.17
CA THR A 27 -8.33 11.28 -11.12
C THR A 27 -8.94 12.61 -11.52
N LYS A 28 -9.48 12.68 -12.74
CA LYS A 28 -10.18 13.85 -13.25
C LYS A 28 -11.63 13.78 -12.81
N HIS A 29 -12.16 14.84 -12.19
CA HIS A 29 -13.58 14.90 -11.87
C HIS A 29 -14.40 14.86 -13.18
N PRO A 30 -15.37 13.94 -13.33
CA PRO A 30 -16.03 13.71 -14.62
C PRO A 30 -16.75 14.94 -15.16
N LYS A 31 -17.42 15.70 -14.29
CA LYS A 31 -18.16 16.92 -14.68
C LYS A 31 -17.31 18.18 -14.86
N TYR A 32 -16.33 18.41 -13.97
CA TYR A 32 -15.63 19.69 -13.85
C TYR A 32 -14.22 19.67 -14.43
N GLY A 33 -13.68 18.49 -14.73
CA GLY A 33 -12.34 18.35 -15.30
C GLY A 33 -11.17 18.71 -14.37
N LYS A 34 -11.43 19.12 -13.13
CA LYS A 34 -10.39 19.34 -12.10
C LYS A 34 -9.75 18.02 -11.70
N TYR A 35 -8.42 17.99 -11.63
CA TYR A 35 -7.68 16.85 -11.07
C TYR A 35 -7.82 16.85 -9.55
N ILE A 36 -8.34 15.74 -9.01
CA ILE A 36 -8.47 15.50 -7.58
C ILE A 36 -7.54 14.36 -7.15
N ASN A 37 -6.97 14.48 -5.96
CA ASN A 37 -6.16 13.43 -5.36
C ASN A 37 -7.08 12.55 -4.50
N LEU A 38 -7.13 11.26 -4.79
CA LEU A 38 -7.85 10.26 -4.00
C LEU A 38 -6.84 9.32 -3.36
N SER A 39 -7.05 9.03 -2.09
CA SER A 39 -6.24 8.07 -1.33
C SER A 39 -7.10 6.86 -0.95
N SER A 40 -6.55 5.66 -1.06
CA SER A 40 -7.18 4.42 -0.58
C SER A 40 -6.19 3.68 0.32
N LYS A 41 -6.71 3.13 1.42
CA LYS A 41 -5.91 2.35 2.38
C LYS A 41 -6.07 0.86 2.09
N TYR A 42 -4.97 0.13 2.12
CA TYR A 42 -4.93 -1.31 1.88
C TYR A 42 -4.25 -2.01 3.07
N HIS A 43 -4.83 -3.14 3.48
CA HIS A 43 -4.20 -4.03 4.45
C HIS A 43 -3.34 -5.03 3.70
N VAL A 44 -2.05 -5.01 3.99
CA VAL A 44 -1.03 -5.74 3.26
C VAL A 44 -0.38 -6.75 4.19
N HIS A 45 -0.21 -7.97 3.70
CA HIS A 45 0.46 -9.03 4.42
C HIS A 45 1.98 -8.90 4.29
N ASP A 46 2.63 -8.80 5.46
CA ASP A 46 4.09 -8.81 5.60
C ASP A 46 4.45 -9.87 6.65
N GLU A 47 4.96 -11.02 6.20
CA GLU A 47 5.28 -12.14 7.10
C GLU A 47 6.54 -11.90 7.94
N LYS A 48 7.45 -11.09 7.42
CA LYS A 48 8.79 -10.89 7.98
C LYS A 48 8.93 -9.55 8.71
N GLU A 49 7.85 -8.77 8.78
CA GLU A 49 7.78 -7.45 9.44
C GLU A 49 8.96 -6.54 9.04
N VAL A 50 9.29 -6.55 7.75
CA VAL A 50 10.48 -5.86 7.21
C VAL A 50 10.22 -4.36 7.03
N SER A 51 8.96 -3.99 6.83
CA SER A 51 8.55 -2.62 6.52
C SER A 51 8.26 -1.84 7.80
N LYS A 52 8.70 -0.58 7.83
CA LYS A 52 8.41 0.38 8.90
C LYS A 52 7.40 1.42 8.42
N GLU A 53 6.84 2.15 9.38
CA GLU A 53 6.00 3.32 9.08
C GLU A 53 6.84 4.36 8.32
N GLY A 54 6.25 4.97 7.30
CA GLY A 54 6.93 5.93 6.42
C GLY A 54 7.65 5.32 5.21
N ASP A 55 7.86 4.00 5.17
CA ASP A 55 8.50 3.33 4.04
C ASP A 55 7.65 3.41 2.77
N LEU A 56 8.32 3.48 1.62
CA LEU A 56 7.69 3.44 0.31
C LEU A 56 7.81 2.03 -0.27
N VAL A 57 6.67 1.41 -0.53
CA VAL A 57 6.55 -0.02 -0.81
C VAL A 57 5.77 -0.31 -2.09
N ILE A 58 6.12 -1.41 -2.76
CA ILE A 58 5.33 -2.03 -3.83
C ILE A 58 4.54 -3.17 -3.24
N ILE A 59 3.23 -3.14 -3.50
CA ILE A 59 2.28 -4.16 -3.07
C ILE A 59 1.67 -4.85 -4.29
N GLN A 60 1.38 -6.13 -4.16
CA GLN A 60 0.78 -6.93 -5.22
C GLN A 60 -0.53 -7.57 -4.74
N GLU A 61 -1.52 -7.65 -5.62
CA GLU A 61 -2.71 -8.47 -5.40
C GLU A 61 -2.33 -9.94 -5.20
N CYS A 62 -2.94 -10.56 -4.19
CA CYS A 62 -2.77 -11.97 -3.88
C CYS A 62 -4.13 -12.63 -3.62
N ARG A 63 -4.13 -13.95 -3.40
CA ARG A 63 -5.34 -14.62 -2.90
C ARG A 63 -5.79 -13.95 -1.59
N PRO A 64 -7.09 -13.87 -1.30
CA PRO A 64 -7.55 -13.40 -0.01
C PRO A 64 -6.90 -14.21 1.12
N LEU A 65 -6.16 -13.53 1.99
CA LEU A 65 -5.55 -14.09 3.21
C LEU A 65 -6.47 -13.89 4.41
N SER A 66 -7.32 -12.87 4.35
CA SER A 66 -8.35 -12.57 5.33
C SER A 66 -9.47 -11.77 4.65
N LYS A 67 -10.50 -11.37 5.40
CA LYS A 67 -11.64 -10.57 4.91
C LYS A 67 -11.21 -9.28 4.20
N THR A 68 -10.17 -8.62 4.70
CA THR A 68 -9.69 -7.33 4.18
C THR A 68 -8.29 -7.41 3.56
N LYS A 69 -7.54 -8.49 3.84
CA LYS A 69 -6.14 -8.67 3.40
C LYS A 69 -6.09 -9.48 2.12
N SER A 70 -6.04 -8.78 1.00
CA SER A 70 -5.90 -9.36 -0.34
C SER A 70 -4.66 -8.85 -1.08
N TRP A 71 -3.73 -8.25 -0.33
CA TRP A 71 -2.52 -7.64 -0.84
C TRP A 71 -1.31 -8.21 -0.09
N LYS A 72 -0.21 -8.43 -0.80
CA LYS A 72 1.07 -8.89 -0.26
C LYS A 72 2.16 -7.86 -0.54
N LEU A 73 3.10 -7.71 0.41
CA LEU A 73 4.31 -6.92 0.21
C LEU A 73 5.24 -7.61 -0.81
N LEU A 74 5.66 -6.88 -1.84
CA LEU A 74 6.59 -7.37 -2.86
C LEU A 74 8.00 -6.84 -2.62
N GLU A 75 8.14 -5.51 -2.53
CA GLU A 75 9.42 -4.84 -2.42
C GLU A 75 9.30 -3.54 -1.61
N VAL A 76 10.36 -3.21 -0.87
CA VAL A 76 10.52 -1.92 -0.20
C VAL A 76 11.47 -1.07 -1.05
N ILE A 77 10.96 -0.08 -1.76
CA ILE A 77 11.75 0.77 -2.68
C ILE A 77 12.63 1.72 -1.89
N LYS A 78 12.05 2.37 -0.87
CA LYS A 78 12.74 3.37 -0.06
C LYS A 78 12.40 3.12 1.38
N LYS A 79 13.43 2.79 2.16
CA LYS A 79 13.34 2.84 3.61
C LYS A 79 13.48 4.29 4.06
N GLU A 80 12.62 4.72 4.97
CA GLU A 80 12.82 6.01 5.61
C GLU A 80 14.06 5.92 6.50
N ALA A 81 15.15 6.53 6.04
CA ALA A 81 16.37 6.68 6.81
C ALA A 81 16.14 7.82 7.81
N ASN A 82 15.63 7.50 8.99
CA ASN A 82 15.63 8.50 10.06
C ASN A 82 17.01 8.64 10.69
N LYS A 83 17.38 9.91 10.78
CA LYS A 83 18.56 10.54 11.39
C LYS A 83 18.38 10.71 12.89
#